data_AF-A0A7J4QHK3-F1
#
_entry.id   AF-A0A7J4QHK3-F1
#
_cell.length_a   1.000
_cell.length_b   1.000
_cell.length_c   1.000
_cell.angle_alpha   90.00
_cell.angle_beta   90.00
_cell.angle_gamma   90.00
#
_symmetry.space_group_name_H-M   'P 1'
#
loop_
_entity.id
_entity.type
_entity.pdbx_description
1 polymer ?
#
loop_
_entity_poly.entity_id
_entity_poly.type
_entity_poly.pdbx_seq_one_letter_code
_entity_poly.pdbx_strand_id
1 'polypeptide(L)'
;MSGISMGSGKNEHDLILEMQKDLRDAAIKHFGCHDPVFKNGKEAEKALHRFFNWYDSSYAIPAIGMTPDEAWEKRHGSRKETLHPKLDMIYDATEVGIIFDEEAGMGIAPDYGFVKMLLEGEKETIKNADALVRDIVKGLLLPPHILKKLLRKNEVRAVRVFGRVYPQVRTADDLDRLMKKHQREWDIPPKPGIKPVHTADDGAVSSEEG
;
A
#
# COMPACT_ATOMS: atom_id res chain seq x y z
N MET A 1 -38.65 -25.55 -6.66
CA MET A 1 -37.44 -24.76 -6.98
C MET A 1 -37.34 -23.66 -5.94
N SER A 2 -36.54 -23.89 -4.91
CA SER A 2 -36.39 -22.97 -3.79
C SER A 2 -35.42 -21.87 -4.19
N GLY A 3 -35.94 -20.64 -4.31
CA GLY A 3 -35.13 -19.44 -4.49
C GLY A 3 -34.24 -19.25 -3.27
N ILE A 4 -32.93 -19.25 -3.48
CA ILE A 4 -31.98 -18.81 -2.47
C ILE A 4 -32.17 -17.30 -2.35
N SER A 5 -32.90 -16.90 -1.30
CA SER A 5 -32.89 -15.55 -0.77
C SER A 5 -31.48 -15.25 -0.29
N MET A 6 -30.71 -14.49 -1.07
CA MET A 6 -29.49 -13.87 -0.56
C MET A 6 -29.90 -12.76 0.40
N GLY A 7 -29.87 -13.09 1.69
CA GLY A 7 -30.14 -12.15 2.75
C GLY A 7 -29.12 -11.01 2.79
N SER A 8 -29.64 -9.83 3.18
CA SER A 8 -28.91 -8.73 3.83
C SER A 8 -27.81 -8.06 2.98
N GLY A 9 -28.17 -6.95 2.35
CA GLY A 9 -27.23 -6.06 1.65
C GLY A 9 -26.10 -5.57 2.55
N LYS A 10 -24.93 -6.21 2.45
CA LYS A 10 -23.67 -5.52 2.73
C LYS A 10 -23.55 -4.36 1.74
N ASN A 11 -23.27 -3.16 2.24
CA ASN A 11 -22.92 -2.04 1.38
C ASN A 11 -21.74 -2.47 0.50
N GLU A 12 -21.74 -2.10 -0.78
CA GLU A 12 -20.62 -2.35 -1.71
C GLU A 12 -19.27 -1.96 -1.09
N HIS A 13 -19.25 -0.88 -0.31
CA HIS A 13 -18.10 -0.45 0.46
C HIS A 13 -17.57 -1.51 1.45
N ASP A 14 -18.45 -2.18 2.20
CA ASP A 14 -18.05 -3.18 3.20
C ASP A 14 -17.50 -4.44 2.52
N LEU A 15 -18.07 -4.80 1.37
CA LEU A 15 -17.57 -5.91 0.56
C LEU A 15 -16.16 -5.61 0.03
N ILE A 16 -15.91 -4.38 -0.42
CA ILE A 16 -14.59 -3.96 -0.89
C ILE A 16 -13.56 -4.03 0.24
N LEU A 17 -13.89 -3.55 1.44
CA LEU A 17 -12.99 -3.64 2.61
C LEU A 17 -12.70 -5.09 3.01
N GLU A 18 -13.71 -5.96 2.96
CA GLU A 18 -13.53 -7.39 3.23
C GLU A 18 -12.57 -8.03 2.23
N MET A 19 -12.73 -7.73 0.93
CA MET A 19 -11.81 -8.21 -0.11
C MET A 19 -10.37 -7.70 0.09
N GLN A 20 -10.19 -6.45 0.53
CA GLN A 20 -8.86 -5.89 0.79
C GLN A 20 -8.20 -6.54 1.99
N LYS A 21 -8.96 -6.77 3.05
CA LYS A 21 -8.50 -7.51 4.22
C LYS A 21 -8.08 -8.93 3.84
N ASP A 22 -8.88 -9.64 3.05
CA ASP A 22 -8.55 -10.98 2.59
C ASP A 22 -7.27 -11.00 1.75
N LEU A 23 -7.07 -10.02 0.87
CA LEU A 23 -5.86 -9.89 0.08
C LEU A 23 -4.63 -9.61 0.96
N ARG A 24 -4.78 -8.76 1.99
CA ARG A 24 -3.73 -8.50 2.99
C ARG A 24 -3.38 -9.75 3.78
N ASP A 25 -4.37 -10.49 4.27
CA ASP A 25 -4.15 -11.72 5.05
C ASP A 25 -3.48 -12.80 4.19
N ALA A 26 -3.88 -12.91 2.91
CA ALA A 26 -3.22 -13.78 1.94
C ALA A 26 -1.77 -13.36 1.70
N ALA A 27 -1.48 -12.07 1.59
CA ALA A 27 -0.12 -11.54 1.45
C ALA A 27 0.74 -11.88 2.68
N ILE A 28 0.21 -11.71 3.90
CA ILE A 28 0.90 -12.12 5.14
C ILE A 28 1.20 -13.62 5.11
N LYS A 29 0.25 -14.45 4.68
CA LYS A 29 0.45 -15.90 4.57
C LYS A 29 1.51 -16.27 3.54
N HIS A 30 1.58 -15.57 2.41
CA HIS A 30 2.50 -15.86 1.31
C HIS A 30 3.92 -15.31 1.54
N PHE A 31 4.01 -14.05 1.95
CA PHE A 31 5.27 -13.31 2.10
C PHE A 31 5.79 -13.28 3.54
N GLY A 32 4.98 -13.68 4.53
CA GLY A 32 5.28 -13.52 5.95
C GLY A 32 5.06 -12.10 6.49
N CYS A 33 4.65 -11.15 5.64
CA CYS A 33 4.35 -9.77 6.00
C CYS A 33 3.35 -9.15 5.01
N HIS A 34 2.77 -8.00 5.39
CA HIS A 34 1.79 -7.26 4.59
C HIS A 34 2.43 -6.20 3.70
N ASP A 35 3.73 -5.98 3.83
CA ASP A 35 4.47 -4.90 3.18
C ASP A 35 5.89 -5.37 2.74
N PRO A 36 6.01 -6.45 1.94
CA PRO A 36 7.30 -6.96 1.48
C PRO A 36 8.08 -5.93 0.64
N VAL A 37 9.40 -5.94 0.80
CA VAL A 37 10.35 -5.10 0.07
C VAL A 37 11.23 -5.96 -0.83
N PHE A 38 11.38 -5.53 -2.09
CA PHE A 38 12.15 -6.23 -3.11
C PHE A 38 13.30 -5.36 -3.62
N LYS A 39 14.34 -6.02 -4.14
CA LYS A 39 15.59 -5.38 -4.58
C LYS A 39 15.49 -4.51 -5.85
N ASN A 40 14.36 -4.51 -6.54
CA ASN A 40 14.06 -3.70 -7.73
C ASN A 40 12.65 -4.04 -8.26
N GLY A 41 12.17 -3.26 -9.24
CA GLY A 41 10.86 -3.46 -9.88
C GLY A 41 10.70 -4.82 -10.56
N LYS A 42 11.75 -5.38 -11.18
CA LYS A 42 11.65 -6.70 -11.86
C LYS A 42 11.42 -7.84 -10.87
N GLU A 43 12.11 -7.82 -9.73
CA GLU A 43 11.92 -8.82 -8.69
C GLU A 43 10.56 -8.65 -7.99
N ALA A 44 10.11 -7.41 -7.78
CA ALA A 44 8.76 -7.13 -7.29
C ALA A 44 7.67 -7.66 -8.23
N GLU A 45 7.81 -7.44 -9.55
CA GLU A 45 6.87 -7.93 -10.56
C GLU A 45 6.78 -9.46 -10.55
N LYS A 46 7.94 -10.14 -10.62
CA LYS A 46 7.98 -11.60 -10.54
C LYS A 46 7.35 -12.12 -9.26
N ALA A 47 7.56 -11.44 -8.13
CA ALA A 47 6.96 -11.80 -6.86
C ALA A 47 5.43 -11.61 -6.87
N LEU A 48 4.93 -10.51 -7.45
CA LEU A 48 3.48 -10.30 -7.62
C LEU A 48 2.85 -11.36 -8.50
N HIS A 49 3.47 -11.72 -9.63
CA HIS A 49 2.94 -12.76 -10.50
C HIS A 49 2.85 -14.10 -9.77
N ARG A 50 3.89 -14.48 -9.02
CA ARG A 50 3.85 -15.70 -8.19
C ARG A 50 2.77 -15.62 -7.12
N PHE A 51 2.60 -14.47 -6.50
CA PHE A 51 1.57 -14.25 -5.50
C PHE A 51 0.16 -14.37 -6.07
N PHE A 52 -0.15 -13.69 -7.17
CA PHE A 52 -1.48 -13.75 -7.78
C PHE A 52 -1.79 -15.14 -8.35
N ASN A 53 -0.82 -15.82 -8.95
CA ASN A 53 -1.00 -17.21 -9.36
C ASN A 53 -1.37 -18.11 -8.17
N TRP A 54 -0.62 -17.99 -7.06
CA TRP A 54 -0.91 -18.76 -5.84
C TRP A 54 -2.24 -18.35 -5.19
N TYR A 55 -2.54 -17.06 -5.13
CA TYR A 55 -3.77 -16.52 -4.56
C TYR A 55 -4.99 -17.05 -5.32
N ASP A 56 -4.97 -16.94 -6.64
CA ASP A 56 -6.09 -17.34 -7.50
C ASP A 56 -6.33 -18.85 -7.47
N SER A 57 -5.26 -19.66 -7.39
CA SER A 57 -5.36 -21.13 -7.53
C SER A 57 -5.28 -21.94 -6.24
N SER A 58 -4.80 -21.36 -5.13
CA SER A 58 -4.43 -22.12 -3.92
C SER A 58 -4.93 -21.49 -2.61
N TYR A 59 -5.29 -20.21 -2.61
CA TYR A 59 -5.80 -19.55 -1.41
C TYR A 59 -7.33 -19.65 -1.33
N ALA A 60 -7.83 -20.47 -0.41
CA ALA A 60 -9.26 -20.52 -0.13
C ALA A 60 -9.68 -19.26 0.64
N ILE A 61 -10.55 -18.45 0.03
CA ILE A 61 -11.10 -17.23 0.65
C ILE A 61 -11.97 -17.67 1.85
N PRO A 62 -11.68 -17.19 3.08
CA PRO A 62 -12.37 -17.67 4.29
C PRO A 62 -13.89 -17.54 4.23
N ALA A 63 -14.41 -16.46 3.65
CA ALA A 63 -15.84 -16.18 3.58
C ALA A 63 -16.62 -17.16 2.69
N ILE A 64 -15.98 -17.74 1.66
CA ILE A 64 -16.66 -18.59 0.67
C ILE A 64 -16.10 -20.03 0.62
N GLY A 65 -14.98 -20.29 1.28
CA GLY A 65 -14.33 -21.61 1.32
C GLY A 65 -13.83 -22.11 -0.03
N MET A 66 -13.73 -21.23 -1.03
CA MET A 66 -13.30 -21.51 -2.41
C MET A 66 -12.13 -20.61 -2.77
N THR A 67 -11.31 -21.07 -3.70
CA THR A 67 -10.31 -20.22 -4.35
C THR A 67 -10.99 -19.19 -5.28
N PRO A 68 -10.34 -18.06 -5.57
CA PRO A 68 -10.85 -17.10 -6.55
C PRO A 68 -11.18 -17.74 -7.91
N ASP A 69 -10.36 -18.68 -8.39
CA ASP A 69 -10.59 -19.38 -9.66
C ASP A 69 -11.84 -20.28 -9.59
N GLU A 70 -12.01 -21.07 -8.52
CA GLU A 70 -13.20 -21.89 -8.34
C GLU A 70 -14.47 -21.05 -8.23
N ALA A 71 -14.40 -19.93 -7.50
CA ALA A 71 -15.52 -19.00 -7.36
C ALA A 71 -15.90 -18.36 -8.71
N TRP A 72 -14.90 -17.99 -9.52
CA TRP A 72 -15.11 -17.44 -10.86
C TRP A 72 -15.69 -18.48 -11.82
N GLU A 73 -15.10 -19.68 -11.87
CA GLU A 73 -15.58 -20.77 -12.73
C GLU A 73 -17.01 -21.18 -12.39
N LYS A 74 -17.36 -21.26 -11.10
CA LYS A 74 -18.72 -21.53 -10.65
C LYS A 74 -19.72 -20.46 -11.12
N ARG A 75 -19.30 -19.20 -11.21
CA ARG A 75 -20.17 -18.07 -11.59
C ARG A 75 -20.23 -17.84 -13.11
N HIS A 76 -19.13 -18.07 -13.82
CA HIS A 76 -18.93 -17.66 -15.22
C HIS A 76 -18.67 -18.84 -16.18
N GLY A 77 -18.51 -20.06 -15.68
CA GLY A 77 -18.30 -21.27 -16.49
C GLY A 77 -16.97 -21.32 -17.24
N SER A 78 -16.02 -20.46 -16.88
CA SER A 78 -14.69 -20.35 -17.51
C SER A 78 -13.64 -20.05 -16.45
N ARG A 79 -12.36 -20.25 -16.76
CA ARG A 79 -11.28 -19.83 -15.86
C ARG A 79 -11.10 -18.32 -15.91
N LYS A 80 -10.74 -17.74 -14.77
CA LYS A 80 -10.38 -16.34 -14.65
C LYS A 80 -9.03 -16.11 -15.36
N GLU A 81 -8.88 -14.97 -16.01
CA GLU A 81 -7.56 -14.52 -16.45
C GLU A 81 -6.77 -14.03 -15.22
N THR A 82 -5.58 -14.58 -15.01
CA THR A 82 -4.76 -14.23 -13.86
C THR A 82 -4.22 -12.82 -14.00
N LEU A 83 -4.24 -12.07 -12.89
CA LEU A 83 -3.74 -10.71 -12.88
C LEU A 83 -2.21 -10.69 -12.94
N HIS A 84 -1.66 -10.15 -14.02
CA HIS A 84 -0.24 -9.94 -14.21
C HIS A 84 0.08 -8.44 -14.28
N PRO A 85 0.13 -7.73 -13.14
CA PRO A 85 0.49 -6.32 -13.15
C PRO A 85 1.91 -6.16 -13.70
N LYS A 86 2.09 -5.17 -14.57
CA LYS A 86 3.40 -4.76 -15.07
C LYS A 86 3.91 -3.58 -14.24
N LEU A 87 5.17 -3.62 -13.86
CA LEU A 87 5.85 -2.58 -13.06
C LEU A 87 6.96 -1.89 -13.85
N ASP A 88 6.83 -1.84 -15.17
CA ASP A 88 7.81 -1.27 -16.09
C ASP A 88 8.22 0.17 -15.75
N MET A 89 7.28 0.99 -15.27
CA MET A 89 7.55 2.37 -14.84
C MET A 89 8.52 2.52 -13.65
N ILE A 90 8.79 1.44 -12.91
CA ILE A 90 9.63 1.46 -11.70
C ILE A 90 10.75 0.41 -11.72
N TYR A 91 11.12 -0.08 -12.91
CA TYR A 91 12.22 -1.04 -13.04
C TYR A 91 13.57 -0.49 -12.60
N ASP A 92 13.76 0.83 -12.72
CA ASP A 92 14.99 1.51 -12.31
C ASP A 92 15.00 1.88 -10.81
N ALA A 93 13.90 1.63 -10.08
CA ALA A 93 13.87 1.82 -8.64
C ALA A 93 14.85 0.85 -7.95
N THR A 94 15.62 1.39 -7.00
CA THR A 94 16.65 0.61 -6.28
C THR A 94 16.01 -0.44 -5.37
N GLU A 95 14.80 -0.17 -4.88
CA GLU A 95 13.98 -1.12 -4.17
C GLU A 95 12.50 -0.75 -4.37
N VAL A 96 11.62 -1.73 -4.20
CA VAL A 96 10.17 -1.55 -4.36
C VAL A 96 9.47 -2.25 -3.21
N GLY A 97 8.66 -1.51 -2.47
CA GLY A 97 7.70 -2.04 -1.52
C GLY A 97 6.36 -2.32 -2.19
N ILE A 98 5.77 -3.46 -1.87
CA ILE A 98 4.37 -3.75 -2.20
C ILE A 98 3.61 -3.79 -0.88
N ILE A 99 2.61 -2.94 -0.74
CA ILE A 99 1.91 -2.69 0.51
C ILE A 99 0.48 -3.19 0.35
N PHE A 100 0.08 -4.15 1.17
CA PHE A 100 -1.28 -4.67 1.24
C PHE A 100 -1.97 -4.11 2.48
N ASP A 101 -2.88 -3.17 2.23
CA ASP A 101 -3.61 -2.41 3.25
C ASP A 101 -5.10 -2.76 3.20
N GLU A 102 -5.71 -2.95 4.36
CA GLU A 102 -7.12 -3.36 4.48
C GLU A 102 -8.12 -2.22 4.21
N GLU A 103 -7.68 -0.97 4.18
CA GLU A 103 -8.52 0.20 3.90
C GLU A 103 -8.22 0.82 2.52
N ALA A 104 -6.96 0.76 2.11
CA ALA A 104 -6.50 1.37 0.87
C ALA A 104 -6.32 0.36 -0.28
N GLY A 105 -6.18 -0.93 0.03
CA GLY A 105 -5.89 -1.99 -0.93
C GLY A 105 -4.40 -2.14 -1.19
N MET A 106 -4.02 -2.37 -2.45
CA MET A 106 -2.63 -2.65 -2.81
C MET A 106 -1.93 -1.39 -3.32
N GLY A 107 -0.84 -1.00 -2.66
CA GLY A 107 0.06 0.07 -3.06
C GLY A 107 1.41 -0.46 -3.54
N ILE A 108 2.02 0.21 -4.50
CA ILE A 108 3.39 -0.09 -4.95
C ILE A 108 4.22 1.18 -4.78
N ALA A 109 5.25 1.12 -3.95
CA ALA A 109 6.04 2.28 -3.56
C ALA A 109 7.55 2.06 -3.85
N PRO A 110 8.17 2.84 -4.74
CA PRO A 110 9.62 2.83 -4.90
C PRO A 110 10.29 3.37 -3.62
N ASP A 111 11.48 2.88 -3.33
CA ASP A 111 12.32 3.34 -2.20
C ASP A 111 11.64 3.20 -0.81
N TYR A 112 10.63 2.33 -0.72
CA TYR A 112 9.84 2.09 0.49
C TYR A 112 10.65 1.49 1.63
N GLY A 113 11.61 0.62 1.32
CA GLY A 113 12.48 0.00 2.31
C GLY A 113 13.32 1.01 3.10
N PHE A 114 13.74 2.11 2.48
CA PHE A 114 14.44 3.22 3.14
C PHE A 114 13.51 3.94 4.10
N VAL A 115 12.26 4.20 3.70
CA VAL A 115 11.26 4.81 4.59
C VAL A 115 10.95 3.87 5.77
N LYS A 116 10.77 2.58 5.51
CA LYS A 116 10.53 1.57 6.54
C LYS A 116 11.73 1.43 7.49
N MET A 117 12.95 1.36 6.98
CA MET A 117 14.17 1.31 7.78
C MET A 117 14.36 2.57 8.63
N LEU A 118 14.01 3.75 8.08
CA LEU A 118 14.07 5.02 8.80
C LEU A 118 13.15 4.99 10.03
N LEU A 119 11.91 4.51 9.85
CA LEU A 119 10.84 4.57 10.84
C LEU A 119 10.76 3.33 11.77
N GLU A 120 11.24 2.17 11.34
CA GLU A 120 11.08 0.90 12.04
C GLU A 120 12.39 0.23 12.45
N GLY A 121 13.49 0.48 11.74
CA GLY A 121 14.77 -0.21 11.99
C GLY A 121 15.41 0.16 13.33
N GLU A 122 16.55 -0.43 13.69
CA GLU A 122 17.46 0.15 14.69
C GLU A 122 18.30 1.25 14.02
N LYS A 123 18.96 2.14 14.77
CA LYS A 123 19.45 3.43 14.22
C LYS A 123 20.73 3.27 13.36
N GLU A 124 20.93 4.22 12.42
CA GLU A 124 22.22 4.79 11.93
C GLU A 124 22.91 4.34 10.61
N THR A 125 22.23 3.78 9.60
CA THR A 125 22.91 3.49 8.31
C THR A 125 22.22 4.01 7.04
N ILE A 126 21.21 4.86 7.15
CA ILE A 126 20.64 5.52 5.96
C ILE A 126 21.49 6.74 5.60
N LYS A 127 22.30 6.61 4.54
CA LYS A 127 22.93 7.77 3.90
C LYS A 127 21.83 8.74 3.47
N ASN A 128 22.01 10.03 3.78
CA ASN A 128 21.05 11.09 3.44
C ASN A 128 19.66 10.97 4.11
N ALA A 129 19.59 10.42 5.32
CA ALA A 129 18.34 10.34 6.09
C ALA A 129 17.58 11.68 6.16
N ASP A 130 18.29 12.81 6.31
CA ASP A 130 17.67 14.14 6.37
C ASP A 130 17.00 14.55 5.05
N ALA A 131 17.55 14.14 3.90
CA ALA A 131 16.94 14.38 2.60
C ALA A 131 15.66 13.55 2.45
N LEU A 132 15.73 12.26 2.81
CA LEU A 132 14.59 11.36 2.80
C LEU A 132 13.44 11.90 3.68
N VAL A 133 13.75 12.43 4.86
CA VAL A 133 12.75 13.07 5.74
C VAL A 133 12.06 14.26 5.06
N ARG A 134 12.79 15.09 4.30
CA ARG A 134 12.20 16.21 3.55
C ARG A 134 11.29 15.73 2.43
N ASP A 135 11.69 14.68 1.72
CA ASP A 135 10.90 14.12 0.62
C ASP A 135 9.62 13.43 1.13
N ILE A 136 9.70 12.80 2.30
CA ILE A 136 8.52 12.33 3.03
C ILE A 136 7.58 13.50 3.34
N VAL A 137 8.07 14.59 3.95
CA VAL A 137 7.22 15.75 4.30
C VAL A 137 6.57 16.37 3.07
N LYS A 138 7.29 16.44 1.95
CA LYS A 138 6.77 16.93 0.66
C LYS A 138 5.77 15.97 -0.01
N GLY A 139 5.59 14.76 0.51
CA GLY A 139 4.64 13.77 -0.02
C GLY A 139 5.12 13.08 -1.30
N LEU A 140 6.43 12.97 -1.53
CA LEU A 140 6.97 12.45 -2.80
C LEU A 140 7.15 10.92 -2.83
N LEU A 141 6.99 10.25 -1.69
CA LEU A 141 7.41 8.85 -1.52
C LEU A 141 6.27 7.89 -1.17
N LEU A 142 5.28 8.34 -0.40
CA LEU A 142 4.19 7.49 0.05
C LEU A 142 2.86 8.24 0.07
N PRO A 143 1.75 7.53 -0.20
CA PRO A 143 0.44 8.06 0.06
C PRO A 143 0.28 8.41 1.54
N PRO A 144 -0.42 9.51 1.88
CA PRO A 144 -0.52 9.97 3.26
C PRO A 144 -1.04 8.94 4.26
N HIS A 145 -2.01 8.12 3.88
CA HIS A 145 -2.60 7.10 4.75
C HIS A 145 -1.59 5.99 5.13
N ILE A 146 -0.77 5.52 4.19
CA ILE A 146 0.32 4.56 4.47
C ILE A 146 1.35 5.19 5.40
N LEU A 147 1.78 6.41 5.08
CA LEU A 147 2.74 7.14 5.89
C LEU A 147 2.20 7.33 7.33
N LYS A 148 0.94 7.74 7.48
CA LYS A 148 0.28 7.93 8.78
C LYS A 148 0.28 6.65 9.61
N LYS A 149 0.02 5.48 9.00
CA LYS A 149 0.12 4.18 9.68
C LYS A 149 1.55 3.89 10.15
N LEU A 150 2.56 4.12 9.30
CA LEU A 150 3.97 3.95 9.68
C LEU A 150 4.42 4.86 10.82
N LEU A 151 4.05 6.15 10.77
CA LEU A 151 4.42 7.11 11.81
C LEU A 151 3.80 6.74 13.16
N ARG A 152 2.53 6.30 13.17
CA ARG A 152 1.82 5.87 14.38
C ARG A 152 2.38 4.59 14.98
N LYS A 153 2.80 3.64 14.14
CA LYS A 153 3.39 2.37 14.59
C LYS A 153 4.65 2.57 15.43
N ASN A 154 5.42 3.64 15.17
CA ASN A 154 6.61 3.96 15.94
C ASN A 154 6.73 5.47 16.22
N GLU A 155 5.74 6.00 16.93
CA GLU A 155 5.56 7.43 17.15
C GLU A 155 6.78 8.12 17.79
N VAL A 156 7.33 7.54 18.86
CA VAL A 156 8.52 8.07 19.55
C VAL A 156 9.70 8.20 18.59
N ARG A 157 9.90 7.19 17.74
CA ARG A 157 10.97 7.23 16.74
C ARG A 157 10.68 8.24 15.65
N ALA A 158 9.44 8.30 15.16
CA ALA A 158 9.02 9.26 14.16
C ALA A 158 9.31 10.68 14.64
N VAL A 159 8.80 11.08 15.80
CA VAL A 159 9.07 12.41 16.40
C VAL A 159 10.57 12.68 16.48
N ARG A 160 11.36 11.72 16.96
CA ARG A 160 12.82 11.86 17.04
C ARG A 160 13.50 12.03 15.68
N VAL A 161 13.06 11.32 14.65
CA VAL A 161 13.63 11.38 13.29
C VAL A 161 13.28 12.71 12.65
N PHE A 162 12.01 13.09 12.63
CA PHE A 162 11.55 14.33 12.02
C PHE A 162 12.05 15.56 12.80
N GLY A 163 12.12 15.49 14.13
CA GLY A 163 12.63 16.56 14.99
C GLY A 163 14.08 16.96 14.74
N ARG A 164 14.90 16.08 14.14
CA ARG A 164 16.27 16.43 13.73
C ARG A 164 16.30 17.42 12.56
N VAL A 165 15.37 17.25 11.63
CA VAL A 165 15.28 18.07 10.41
C VAL A 165 14.37 19.27 10.62
N TYR A 166 13.34 19.10 11.45
CA TYR A 166 12.31 20.09 11.76
C TYR A 166 12.24 20.29 13.29
N PRO A 167 13.05 21.22 13.86
CA PRO A 167 13.18 21.40 15.31
C PRO A 167 11.88 21.74 16.07
N GLN A 168 10.85 22.18 15.35
CA GLN A 168 9.51 22.39 15.89
C GLN A 168 8.76 21.07 16.19
N VAL A 169 9.19 19.94 15.64
CA VAL A 169 8.58 18.63 15.88
C VAL A 169 9.12 18.05 17.18
N ARG A 170 8.33 18.15 18.25
CA ARG A 170 8.68 17.61 19.58
C ARG A 170 7.68 16.57 20.09
N THR A 171 6.51 16.52 19.47
CA THR A 171 5.41 15.62 19.81
C THR A 171 4.80 15.04 18.53
N ALA A 172 3.96 14.02 18.70
CA ALA A 172 3.18 13.45 17.60
C ALA A 172 2.23 14.48 16.98
N ASP A 173 1.66 15.36 17.80
CA ASP A 173 0.80 16.45 17.34
C ASP A 173 1.57 17.46 16.48
N ASP A 174 2.81 17.80 16.83
CA ASP A 174 3.64 18.67 16.00
C ASP A 174 3.98 18.02 14.65
N LEU A 175 4.23 16.71 14.67
CA LEU A 175 4.47 15.92 13.46
C LEU A 175 3.21 15.87 12.57
N ASP A 176 2.04 15.62 13.15
CA ASP A 176 0.76 15.63 12.44
C ASP A 176 0.48 17.01 11.82
N ARG A 177 0.72 18.10 12.57
CA ARG A 177 0.61 19.48 12.05
C ARG A 177 1.60 19.74 10.91
N LEU A 178 2.84 19.26 11.02
CA LEU A 178 3.82 19.37 9.96
C LEU A 178 3.34 18.68 8.69
N MET A 179 2.82 17.45 8.80
CA MET A 179 2.31 16.70 7.66
C MET A 179 1.09 17.39 7.03
N LYS A 180 0.10 17.82 7.83
CA LYS A 180 -1.08 18.57 7.35
C LYS A 180 -0.71 19.82 6.57
N LYS A 181 0.34 20.52 7.00
CA LYS A 181 0.80 21.74 6.34
C LYS A 181 1.35 21.46 4.93
N HIS A 182 1.96 20.30 4.71
CA HIS A 182 2.71 20.00 3.49
C HIS A 182 2.04 18.97 2.57
N GLN A 183 1.16 18.12 3.10
CA GLN A 183 0.46 17.08 2.33
C GLN A 183 -1.04 17.36 2.31
N ARG A 184 -1.54 17.80 1.15
CA ARG A 184 -2.95 18.20 0.97
C ARG A 184 -3.95 17.08 1.31
N GLU A 185 -3.58 15.83 1.07
CA GLU A 185 -4.47 14.67 1.28
C GLU A 185 -4.30 14.01 2.67
N TRP A 186 -3.61 14.64 3.62
CA TRP A 186 -3.26 14.03 4.92
C TRP A 186 -4.45 13.51 5.74
N ASP A 187 -5.59 14.19 5.64
CA ASP A 187 -6.83 13.83 6.35
C ASP A 187 -7.89 13.25 5.41
N ILE A 188 -7.58 13.05 4.13
CA ILE A 188 -8.50 12.43 3.20
C ILE A 188 -8.45 10.91 3.42
N PRO A 189 -9.60 10.26 3.73
CA PRO A 189 -9.64 8.82 3.88
C PRO A 189 -9.17 8.11 2.60
N PRO A 190 -8.44 7.00 2.71
CA PRO A 190 -8.04 6.25 1.53
C PRO A 190 -9.27 5.77 0.78
N LYS A 191 -9.24 5.93 -0.56
CA LYS A 191 -10.18 5.22 -1.43
C LYS A 191 -9.63 3.82 -1.71
N PRO A 192 -10.42 2.76 -1.45
CA PRO A 192 -10.05 1.41 -1.82
C PRO A 192 -9.59 1.25 -3.28
N GLY A 193 -8.50 0.53 -3.55
CA GLY A 193 -8.11 0.16 -4.91
C GLY A 193 -6.69 -0.40 -5.06
N ILE A 194 -6.22 -0.51 -6.30
CA ILE A 194 -4.80 -0.73 -6.62
C ILE A 194 -4.24 0.61 -7.09
N LYS A 195 -3.21 1.12 -6.42
CA LYS A 195 -2.62 2.44 -6.75
C LYS A 195 -1.10 2.34 -6.90
N PRO A 196 -0.55 2.64 -8.08
CA PRO A 196 0.86 2.96 -8.17
C PRO A 196 1.12 4.26 -7.39
N VAL A 197 2.16 4.27 -6.57
CA VAL A 197 2.62 5.49 -5.91
C VAL A 197 3.64 6.12 -6.84
N HIS A 198 3.21 7.15 -7.57
CA HIS A 198 4.11 7.90 -8.44
C HIS A 198 5.13 8.67 -7.60
N THR A 199 6.41 8.58 -7.98
CA THR A 199 7.41 9.56 -7.55
C THR A 199 7.05 10.90 -8.15
N ALA A 200 7.27 11.98 -7.41
CA ALA A 200 6.95 13.33 -7.85
C ALA A 200 7.77 13.76 -9.07
N ASP A 201 7.25 13.45 -10.25
CA ASP A 201 7.60 14.15 -11.50
C ASP A 201 6.42 14.24 -12.48
N ASP A 202 5.21 13.81 -12.09
CA ASP A 202 3.99 14.10 -12.85
C ASP A 202 3.46 15.47 -12.41
N GLY A 203 4.16 16.49 -12.92
CA GLY A 203 3.81 17.88 -12.76
C GLY A 203 2.37 18.19 -13.21
N ALA A 204 1.83 19.22 -12.55
CA ALA A 204 0.71 20.04 -12.94
C ALA A 204 0.25 19.87 -14.41
N VAL A 205 -0.88 19.21 -14.61
CA VAL A 205 -1.79 19.57 -15.71
C VAL A 205 -2.89 20.42 -15.08
N SER A 206 -2.67 21.73 -15.14
CA SER A 206 -3.72 22.72 -15.01
C SER A 206 -4.77 22.46 -16.08
N SER A 207 -5.92 21.93 -15.68
CA SER A 207 -7.15 22.07 -16.46
C SER A 207 -7.64 23.52 -16.29
N GLU A 208 -7.08 24.42 -17.10
CA GLU A 208 -7.87 25.55 -17.60
C GLU A 208 -8.71 24.99 -18.76
N GLU A 209 -10.02 24.87 -18.55
CA GLU A 209 -10.99 24.82 -19.64
C GLU A 209 -11.73 26.16 -19.63
N GLY A 210 -11.82 26.74 -20.83
CA GLY A 210 -12.47 28.02 -21.11
C GLY A 210 -13.97 27.91 -21.38
#